data_AF-C7YL57-F1
#
_entry.id   AF-C7YL57-F1
#
_cell.length_a   1.000
_cell.length_b   1.000
_cell.length_c   1.000
_cell.angle_alpha   90.00
_cell.angle_beta   90.00
_cell.angle_gamma   90.00
#
_symmetry.space_group_name_H-M   'P 1'
#
loop_
_entity.id
_entity.type
_entity.pdbx_description
1 polymer ?
#
loop_
_entity_poly.entity_id
_entity_poly.type
_entity_poly.pdbx_seq_one_letter_code
_entity_poly.pdbx_strand_id
1 'polypeptide(L)'
;MALYEYEKYLIARGALLVVTAWIPASILFFCALCLTRRRKDPARTAFTYLKLALPVFAGYAFFDICSVALTIAVVRERDDYYYGSYDAIRAIQITSSSTAIISNFFDKIVDILVMIMLLRISTGIVIAQSGHAGPIGKILRLGSYAFSTLLAILTIAALGLNIRFLATFYGDSIYVSDSEAPGEDAYNKARQIDFAFRVLVFVAALGIVARSVMVKMQPKAEKTLSWCSTMLIAMSIAWLLRTTYCMASIAAWSDFSNSRNDRYEYYYNILDVVFAVWPQFTVLCMIFALGTAKAKGLWSTPQPFNAPQGNQQTAWGYSYNNGPQPTAPPMVQQQPQFQQPQQQYQQPQQHQYQQQYQQPQPVSPVQQGWQPQQPQQTYSAYTPSSPSQTTRSPPPHEETMGFNHQADGTPPSVSPHPYGTKAGM
;
A
#
# COMPACT_ATOMS: atom_id res chain seq x y z
N MET A 1 -18.12 -10.99 42.90
CA MET A 1 -17.95 -9.53 42.75
C MET A 1 -18.71 -9.10 41.51
N ALA A 2 -19.56 -8.08 41.59
CA ALA A 2 -20.23 -7.52 40.41
C ALA A 2 -19.22 -6.66 39.63
N LEU A 3 -19.25 -6.74 38.29
CA LEU A 3 -18.38 -5.91 37.44
C LEU A 3 -18.83 -4.45 37.47
N TYR A 4 -17.88 -3.53 37.60
CA TYR A 4 -18.17 -2.10 37.41
C TYR A 4 -18.56 -1.83 35.96
N GLU A 5 -19.38 -0.80 35.74
CA GLU A 5 -19.83 -0.44 34.39
C GLU A 5 -18.66 -0.17 33.44
N TYR A 6 -17.65 0.58 33.90
CA TYR A 6 -16.41 0.84 33.17
C TYR A 6 -15.67 -0.45 32.74
N GLU A 7 -15.55 -1.43 33.64
CA GLU A 7 -14.89 -2.71 33.34
C GLU A 7 -15.61 -3.47 32.22
N LYS A 8 -16.95 -3.43 32.20
CA LYS A 8 -17.74 -4.10 31.15
C LYS A 8 -17.40 -3.54 29.77
N TYR A 9 -17.26 -2.23 29.64
CA TYR A 9 -16.88 -1.58 28.39
C TYR A 9 -15.43 -1.88 27.97
N LEU A 10 -14.50 -1.93 28.93
CA LEU A 10 -13.12 -2.34 28.65
C LEU A 10 -13.02 -3.80 28.21
N ILE A 11 -13.71 -4.71 28.91
CA ILE A 11 -13.76 -6.13 28.53
C ILE A 11 -14.36 -6.29 27.14
N ALA A 12 -15.45 -5.57 26.84
CA ALA A 12 -16.07 -5.59 25.53
C ALA A 12 -15.12 -5.03 24.44
N ARG A 13 -14.41 -3.93 24.68
CA ARG A 13 -13.37 -3.42 23.77
C ARG A 13 -12.30 -4.46 23.50
N GLY A 14 -11.72 -5.06 24.55
CA GLY A 14 -10.70 -6.09 24.42
C GLY A 14 -11.19 -7.30 23.63
N ALA A 15 -12.39 -7.81 23.95
CA ALA A 15 -12.99 -8.94 23.24
C ALA A 15 -13.25 -8.64 21.76
N LEU A 16 -13.79 -7.45 21.45
CA LEU A 16 -14.01 -7.03 20.07
C LEU A 16 -12.67 -6.94 19.31
N LEU A 17 -11.63 -6.34 19.90
CA LEU A 17 -10.31 -6.24 19.26
C LEU A 17 -9.68 -7.60 18.99
N VAL A 18 -9.74 -8.53 19.95
CA VAL A 18 -9.22 -9.89 19.79
C VAL A 18 -9.90 -10.58 18.60
N VAL A 19 -11.23 -10.61 18.60
CA VAL A 19 -12.03 -11.40 17.64
C VAL A 19 -12.06 -10.75 16.26
N THR A 20 -12.15 -9.43 16.18
CA THR A 20 -12.41 -8.73 14.91
C THR A 20 -11.17 -8.14 14.26
N ALA A 21 -10.10 -7.89 15.02
CA ALA A 21 -8.89 -7.24 14.51
C ALA A 21 -7.64 -8.13 14.65
N TRP A 22 -7.26 -8.53 15.87
CA TRP A 22 -5.98 -9.20 16.12
C TRP A 22 -5.91 -10.58 15.44
N ILE A 23 -6.83 -11.50 15.76
CA ILE A 23 -6.83 -12.85 15.17
C ILE A 23 -6.94 -12.80 13.64
N PRO A 24 -7.91 -12.06 13.05
CA PRO A 24 -8.02 -11.98 11.59
C PRO A 24 -6.81 -11.33 10.92
N ALA A 25 -6.23 -10.27 11.49
CA ALA A 25 -5.05 -9.62 10.93
C ALA A 25 -3.82 -10.54 10.95
N SER A 26 -3.63 -11.30 12.03
CA SER A 26 -2.56 -12.32 12.10
C SER A 26 -2.74 -13.40 11.04
N ILE A 27 -3.96 -13.92 10.88
CA ILE A 27 -4.26 -14.92 9.82
C ILE A 27 -3.99 -14.32 8.43
N LEU A 28 -4.48 -13.10 8.17
CA LEU A 28 -4.25 -12.41 6.90
C LEU A 28 -2.78 -12.13 6.64
N PHE A 29 -1.98 -11.84 7.67
CA PHE A 29 -0.54 -11.69 7.54
C PHE A 29 0.12 -12.96 7.02
N PHE A 30 -0.13 -14.11 7.66
CA PHE A 30 0.42 -15.39 7.21
C PHE A 30 -0.08 -15.76 5.80
N CYS A 31 -1.38 -15.55 5.54
CA CYS A 31 -1.95 -15.73 4.21
C CYS A 31 -1.29 -14.81 3.16
N ALA A 32 -1.00 -13.55 3.50
CA ALA A 32 -0.36 -12.59 2.61
C ALA A 32 1.07 -13.01 2.26
N LEU A 33 1.83 -13.59 3.20
CA LEU A 33 3.15 -14.13 2.91
C LEU A 33 3.11 -15.21 1.82
N CYS A 34 2.14 -16.12 1.89
CA CYS A 34 1.99 -17.24 0.96
C CYS A 34 1.33 -16.87 -0.38
N LEU A 35 0.25 -16.09 -0.34
CA LEU A 35 -0.62 -15.85 -1.50
C LEU A 35 -0.20 -14.65 -2.35
N THR A 36 0.34 -13.59 -1.73
CA THR A 36 0.75 -12.39 -2.47
C THR A 36 2.20 -12.54 -2.96
N ARG A 37 2.39 -13.29 -4.05
CA ARG A 37 3.72 -13.47 -4.67
C ARG A 37 4.17 -12.20 -5.41
N ARG A 38 5.42 -11.79 -5.10
CA ARG A 38 6.13 -10.70 -5.77
C ARG A 38 6.50 -11.15 -7.19
N ARG A 39 5.83 -10.61 -8.21
CA ARG A 39 6.39 -10.53 -9.58
C ARG A 39 6.85 -9.09 -9.81
N LYS A 40 7.85 -8.88 -10.68
CA LYS A 40 8.56 -7.60 -10.95
C LYS A 40 7.64 -6.53 -11.59
N ASP A 41 6.55 -6.18 -10.92
CA ASP A 41 5.57 -5.21 -11.40
C ASP A 41 5.54 -4.01 -10.43
N PRO A 42 5.76 -2.77 -10.92
CA PRO A 42 5.78 -1.57 -10.08
C PRO A 42 4.48 -1.34 -9.30
N ALA A 43 3.35 -1.82 -9.78
CA ALA A 43 2.09 -1.70 -9.06
C ALA A 43 1.92 -2.70 -7.91
N ARG A 44 2.69 -3.79 -7.93
CA ARG A 44 2.74 -4.76 -6.82
C ARG A 44 3.57 -4.26 -5.62
N THR A 45 4.15 -3.06 -5.71
CA THR A 45 4.81 -2.42 -4.56
C THR A 45 3.82 -2.13 -3.42
N ALA A 46 2.55 -1.84 -3.72
CA ALA A 46 1.49 -1.70 -2.72
C ALA A 46 1.37 -2.95 -1.83
N PHE A 47 1.50 -4.15 -2.39
CA PHE A 47 1.45 -5.41 -1.62
C PHE A 47 2.69 -5.64 -0.75
N THR A 48 3.82 -4.99 -1.05
CA THR A 48 4.97 -4.99 -0.14
C THR A 48 4.63 -4.19 1.12
N TYR A 49 3.97 -3.05 0.97
CA TYR A 49 3.48 -2.26 2.10
C TYR A 49 2.36 -2.98 2.86
N LEU A 50 1.49 -3.74 2.19
CA LEU A 50 0.49 -4.57 2.87
C LEU A 50 1.12 -5.61 3.81
N LYS A 51 2.18 -6.29 3.36
CA LYS A 51 2.92 -7.26 4.18
C LYS A 51 3.57 -6.62 5.40
N LEU A 52 3.87 -5.32 5.34
CA LEU A 52 4.37 -4.55 6.48
C LEU A 52 3.22 -4.01 7.34
N ALA A 53 2.11 -3.58 6.74
CA ALA A 53 0.98 -2.99 7.43
C ALA A 53 0.21 -4.00 8.28
N LEU A 54 0.02 -5.24 7.80
CA LEU A 54 -0.68 -6.30 8.55
C LEU A 54 -0.02 -6.65 9.89
N PRO A 55 1.30 -6.91 10.00
CA PRO A 55 1.93 -7.19 11.28
C PRO A 55 2.01 -5.95 12.17
N VAL A 56 2.16 -4.75 11.60
CA VAL A 56 2.11 -3.48 12.35
C VAL A 56 0.71 -3.27 12.94
N PHE A 57 -0.35 -3.54 12.18
CA PHE A 57 -1.74 -3.48 12.65
C PHE A 57 -2.07 -4.57 13.68
N ALA A 58 -1.57 -5.79 13.48
CA ALA A 58 -1.69 -6.84 14.49
C ALA A 58 -0.93 -6.48 15.78
N GLY A 59 0.24 -5.84 15.66
CA GLY A 59 0.99 -5.28 16.79
C GLY A 59 0.20 -4.22 17.53
N TYR A 60 -0.36 -3.24 16.80
CA TYR A 60 -1.30 -2.25 17.35
C TYR A 60 -2.41 -2.92 18.17
N ALA A 61 -3.16 -3.84 17.57
CA ALA A 61 -4.27 -4.50 18.24
C ALA A 61 -3.81 -5.28 19.49
N PHE A 62 -2.68 -5.99 19.39
CA PHE A 62 -2.10 -6.73 20.52
C PHE A 62 -1.74 -5.82 21.70
N PHE A 63 -1.00 -4.74 21.44
CA PHE A 63 -0.61 -3.78 22.48
C PHE A 63 -1.85 -3.06 23.06
N ASP A 64 -2.87 -2.76 22.25
CA ASP A 64 -4.13 -2.20 22.76
C ASP A 64 -4.83 -3.15 23.73
N ILE A 65 -4.95 -4.43 23.35
CA ILE A 65 -5.55 -5.48 24.20
C ILE A 65 -4.76 -5.63 25.51
N CYS A 66 -3.43 -5.66 25.44
CA CYS A 66 -2.58 -5.72 26.64
C CYS A 66 -2.79 -4.51 27.55
N SER A 67 -2.91 -3.29 27.00
CA SER A 67 -3.16 -2.08 27.78
C SER A 67 -4.53 -2.13 28.47
N VAL A 68 -5.56 -2.58 27.75
CA VAL A 68 -6.91 -2.78 28.30
C VAL A 68 -6.89 -3.81 29.43
N ALA A 69 -6.23 -4.96 29.23
CA ALA A 69 -6.13 -6.01 30.23
C ALA A 69 -5.39 -5.54 31.51
N LEU A 70 -4.28 -4.82 31.34
CA LEU A 70 -3.53 -4.26 32.46
C LEU A 70 -4.33 -3.19 33.20
N THR A 71 -5.11 -2.37 32.48
CA THR A 71 -5.99 -1.37 33.10
C THR A 71 -7.07 -2.02 33.97
N ILE A 72 -7.67 -3.11 33.52
CA ILE A 72 -8.62 -3.90 34.33
C ILE A 72 -7.92 -4.46 35.57
N ALA A 73 -6.70 -4.99 35.43
CA ALA A 73 -5.93 -5.51 36.55
C ALA A 73 -5.66 -4.43 37.61
N VAL A 74 -5.28 -3.21 37.20
CA VAL A 74 -5.09 -2.07 38.12
C VAL A 74 -6.37 -1.73 38.86
N VAL A 75 -7.51 -1.67 38.17
CA VAL A 75 -8.80 -1.32 38.79
C VAL A 75 -9.17 -2.33 39.88
N ARG A 76 -8.96 -3.63 39.63
CA ARG A 76 -9.29 -4.69 40.60
C ARG A 76 -8.35 -4.75 41.79
N GLU A 77 -7.05 -4.63 41.55
CA GLU A 77 -6.04 -4.62 42.62
C GLU A 77 -6.19 -3.39 43.55
N ARG A 78 -6.78 -2.30 43.06
CA ARG A 78 -7.03 -1.11 43.87
C ARG A 78 -8.13 -1.31 44.92
N ASP A 79 -9.07 -2.23 44.68
CA ASP A 79 -10.19 -2.50 45.59
C ASP A 79 -9.79 -3.44 46.74
N ASP A 80 -8.82 -4.34 46.51
CA ASP A 80 -8.33 -5.31 47.52
C ASP A 80 -7.22 -4.73 48.43
N TYR A 81 -7.28 -3.42 48.70
CA TYR A 81 -6.21 -2.60 49.29
C TYR A 81 -5.81 -3.00 50.73
N TYR A 82 -5.03 -4.09 50.87
CA TYR A 82 -4.36 -4.49 52.10
C TYR A 82 -2.83 -4.42 51.93
N TYR A 83 -2.28 -3.22 52.16
CA TYR A 83 -0.93 -2.87 52.61
C TYR A 83 0.36 -3.51 52.01
N GLY A 84 0.31 -4.37 50.98
CA GLY A 84 1.52 -5.03 50.42
C GLY A 84 1.82 -4.77 48.94
N SER A 85 0.89 -4.21 48.17
CA SER A 85 0.91 -4.30 46.69
C SER A 85 1.25 -2.99 45.95
N TYR A 86 1.76 -1.96 46.64
CA TYR A 86 1.98 -0.64 46.00
C TYR A 86 2.95 -0.70 44.81
N ASP A 87 4.08 -1.40 44.97
CA ASP A 87 5.07 -1.54 43.90
C ASP A 87 4.52 -2.37 42.73
N ALA A 88 3.70 -3.39 43.01
CA ALA A 88 3.05 -4.19 41.97
C ALA A 88 2.04 -3.37 41.17
N ILE A 89 1.17 -2.61 41.84
CA ILE A 89 0.19 -1.73 41.18
C ILE A 89 0.90 -0.68 40.33
N ARG A 90 1.95 -0.05 40.85
CA ARG A 90 2.75 0.93 40.11
C ARG A 90 3.41 0.30 38.88
N ALA A 91 3.97 -0.90 39.00
CA ALA A 91 4.55 -1.62 37.87
C ALA A 91 3.50 -1.94 36.79
N ILE A 92 2.29 -2.37 37.18
CA ILE A 92 1.19 -2.64 36.24
C ILE A 92 0.74 -1.34 35.56
N GLN A 93 0.65 -0.22 36.28
CA GLN A 93 0.29 1.08 35.71
C GLN A 93 1.32 1.57 34.68
N ILE A 94 2.61 1.54 35.02
CA ILE A 94 3.70 1.90 34.10
C ILE A 94 3.65 1.03 32.85
N THR A 95 3.45 -0.28 33.03
CA THR A 95 3.35 -1.23 31.90
C THR A 95 2.12 -0.94 31.04
N SER A 96 0.97 -0.66 31.65
CA SER A 96 -0.27 -0.31 30.94
C SER A 96 -0.08 0.94 30.08
N SER A 97 0.46 2.01 30.66
CA SER A 97 0.72 3.27 29.95
C SER A 97 1.76 3.09 28.85
N SER A 98 2.84 2.32 29.10
CA SER A 98 3.86 2.01 28.09
C SER A 98 3.25 1.28 26.89
N THR A 99 2.41 0.29 27.17
CA THR A 99 1.74 -0.53 26.16
C THR A 99 0.75 0.31 25.34
N ALA A 100 0.02 1.23 25.97
CA ALA A 100 -0.86 2.19 25.29
C ALA A 100 -0.09 3.12 24.34
N ILE A 101 1.06 3.64 24.79
CA ILE A 101 1.93 4.52 23.98
C ILE A 101 2.44 3.76 22.75
N ILE A 102 2.88 2.51 22.91
CA ILE A 102 3.33 1.64 21.82
C ILE A 102 2.18 1.33 20.85
N SER A 103 0.99 1.01 21.37
CA SER A 103 -0.22 0.81 20.57
C SER A 103 -0.52 2.02 19.68
N ASN A 104 -0.59 3.22 20.26
CA ASN A 104 -0.83 4.46 19.54
C ASN A 104 0.24 4.75 18.47
N PHE A 105 1.51 4.47 18.78
CA PHE A 105 2.59 4.55 17.79
C PHE A 105 2.32 3.65 16.58
N PHE A 106 2.01 2.36 16.80
CA PHE A 106 1.71 1.44 15.71
C PHE A 106 0.48 1.88 14.91
N ASP A 107 -0.58 2.36 15.56
CA ASP A 107 -1.78 2.87 14.89
C ASP A 107 -1.47 3.96 13.85
N LYS A 108 -0.62 4.94 14.23
CA LYS A 108 -0.16 6.01 13.35
C LYS A 108 0.70 5.49 12.19
N ILE A 109 1.59 4.52 12.45
CA ILE A 109 2.37 3.88 11.39
C ILE A 109 1.47 3.15 10.39
N VAL A 110 0.41 2.47 10.84
CA VAL A 110 -0.57 1.85 9.94
C VAL A 110 -1.26 2.90 9.08
N ASP A 111 -1.69 4.04 9.63
CA ASP A 111 -2.31 5.11 8.84
C ASP A 111 -1.38 5.66 7.75
N ILE A 112 -0.09 5.83 8.05
CA ILE A 112 0.93 6.21 7.04
C ILE A 112 1.04 5.14 5.95
N LEU A 113 1.10 3.86 6.33
CA LEU A 113 1.21 2.75 5.37
C LEU A 113 -0.05 2.64 4.49
N VAL A 114 -1.24 2.79 5.06
CA VAL A 114 -2.52 2.79 4.32
C VAL A 114 -2.55 3.92 3.31
N MET A 115 -2.16 5.14 3.71
CA MET A 115 -2.05 6.27 2.80
C MET A 115 -1.14 5.97 1.60
N ILE A 116 0.07 5.45 1.87
CA ILE A 116 1.01 5.07 0.80
C ILE A 116 0.39 4.00 -0.10
N MET A 117 -0.25 2.98 0.47
CA MET A 117 -0.89 1.90 -0.30
C MET A 117 -1.99 2.41 -1.23
N LEU A 118 -2.91 3.25 -0.72
CA LEU A 118 -4.01 3.78 -1.53
C LEU A 118 -3.50 4.66 -2.68
N LEU A 119 -2.51 5.51 -2.42
CA LEU A 119 -1.87 6.32 -3.46
C LEU A 119 -1.20 5.42 -4.52
N ARG A 120 -0.49 4.37 -4.09
CA ARG A 120 0.15 3.40 -5.00
C ARG A 120 -0.87 2.68 -5.87
N ILE A 121 -1.94 2.17 -5.27
CA ILE A 121 -3.01 1.49 -6.01
C ILE A 121 -3.64 2.45 -7.01
N SER A 122 -3.90 3.71 -6.62
CA SER A 122 -4.44 4.72 -7.55
C SER A 122 -3.52 4.96 -8.75
N THR A 123 -2.20 5.08 -8.53
CA THR A 123 -1.23 5.25 -9.62
C THR A 123 -1.12 4.01 -10.49
N GLY A 124 -1.15 2.81 -9.88
CA GLY A 124 -1.14 1.56 -10.61
C GLY A 124 -2.35 1.46 -11.52
N ILE A 125 -3.54 1.76 -11.01
CA ILE A 125 -4.77 1.74 -11.81
C ILE A 125 -4.60 2.65 -13.03
N VAL A 126 -4.19 3.91 -12.85
CA VAL A 126 -3.98 4.84 -13.98
C VAL A 126 -2.97 4.31 -15.00
N ILE A 127 -1.82 3.78 -14.55
CA ILE A 127 -0.80 3.20 -15.45
C ILE A 127 -1.41 2.07 -16.29
N ALA A 128 -2.25 1.22 -15.68
CA ALA A 128 -2.94 0.16 -16.39
C ALA A 128 -3.99 0.68 -17.39
N GLN A 129 -4.55 1.89 -17.20
CA GLN A 129 -5.48 2.51 -18.16
C GLN A 129 -4.74 3.20 -19.32
N SER A 130 -3.69 3.97 -19.01
CA SER A 130 -2.98 4.81 -19.98
C SER A 130 -1.84 4.09 -20.71
N GLY A 131 -1.44 2.91 -20.24
CA GLY A 131 -0.30 2.14 -20.76
C GLY A 131 1.07 2.79 -20.50
N HIS A 132 1.10 4.00 -19.95
CA HIS A 132 2.31 4.80 -19.72
C HIS A 132 2.28 5.43 -18.33
N ALA A 133 3.45 5.46 -17.68
CA ALA A 133 3.64 6.18 -16.44
C ALA A 133 3.70 7.69 -16.68
N GLY A 134 2.54 8.35 -16.54
CA GLY A 134 2.45 9.81 -16.66
C GLY A 134 3.32 10.55 -15.61
N PRO A 135 3.76 11.79 -15.91
CA PRO A 135 4.61 12.59 -15.02
C PRO A 135 3.94 12.86 -13.66
N ILE A 136 2.61 12.99 -13.64
CA ILE A 136 1.81 13.16 -12.42
C ILE A 136 2.05 12.00 -11.43
N GLY A 137 2.23 10.77 -11.91
CA GLY A 137 2.51 9.62 -11.05
C GLY A 137 3.85 9.71 -10.34
N LYS A 138 4.87 10.32 -10.97
CA LYS A 138 6.19 10.55 -10.34
C LYS A 138 6.11 11.63 -9.26
N ILE A 139 5.42 12.73 -9.54
CA ILE A 139 5.21 13.83 -8.60
C ILE A 139 4.44 13.33 -7.37
N LEU A 140 3.33 12.61 -7.60
CA LEU A 140 2.50 12.09 -6.53
C LEU A 140 3.23 11.03 -5.70
N ARG A 141 4.11 10.23 -6.32
CA ARG A 141 5.03 9.34 -5.60
C ARG A 141 5.98 10.12 -4.69
N LEU A 142 6.67 11.13 -5.20
CA LEU A 142 7.63 11.91 -4.42
C LEU A 142 6.92 12.66 -3.29
N GLY A 143 5.79 13.31 -3.59
CA GLY A 143 4.94 13.99 -2.61
C GLY A 143 4.43 13.05 -1.52
N SER A 144 4.01 11.82 -1.87
CA SER A 144 3.58 10.83 -0.89
C SER A 144 4.70 10.45 0.08
N TYR A 145 5.95 10.33 -0.38
CA TYR A 145 7.08 10.02 0.48
C TYR A 145 7.43 11.20 1.38
N ALA A 146 7.50 12.42 0.84
CA ALA A 146 7.75 13.62 1.63
C ALA A 146 6.70 13.80 2.74
N PHE A 147 5.42 13.64 2.40
CA PHE A 147 4.32 13.73 3.35
C PHE A 147 4.32 12.59 4.38
N SER A 148 4.64 11.36 3.97
CA SER A 148 4.79 10.23 4.90
C SER A 148 5.95 10.44 5.88
N THR A 149 7.08 11.00 5.40
CA THR A 149 8.22 11.33 6.25
C THR A 149 7.85 12.40 7.28
N LEU A 150 7.10 13.44 6.88
CA LEU A 150 6.59 14.44 7.81
C LEU A 150 5.72 13.81 8.90
N LEU A 151 4.76 12.95 8.51
CA LEU A 151 3.91 12.23 9.44
C LEU A 151 4.70 11.31 10.39
N ALA A 152 5.75 10.65 9.88
CA ALA A 152 6.63 9.81 10.69
C ALA A 152 7.42 10.64 11.72
N ILE A 153 7.92 11.82 11.35
CA ILE A 153 8.59 12.75 12.28
C ILE A 153 7.63 13.16 13.40
N LEU A 154 6.39 13.55 13.07
CA LEU A 154 5.38 13.89 14.08
C LEU A 154 5.08 12.71 15.01
N THR A 155 4.98 11.50 14.44
CA THR A 155 4.73 10.27 15.20
C THR A 155 5.87 9.96 16.19
N ILE A 156 7.13 10.14 15.77
CA ILE A 156 8.31 9.96 16.61
C ILE A 156 8.39 11.04 17.70
N ALA A 157 8.08 12.29 17.35
CA ALA A 157 8.06 13.39 18.32
C ALA A 157 7.00 13.15 19.41
N ALA A 158 5.79 12.75 19.02
CA ALA A 158 4.74 12.39 19.97
C ALA A 158 5.14 11.20 20.85
N LEU A 159 5.79 10.18 20.29
CA LEU A 159 6.32 9.04 21.05
C LEU A 159 7.34 9.51 22.10
N GLY A 160 8.30 10.35 21.71
CA GLY A 160 9.31 10.88 22.63
C GLY A 160 8.73 11.71 23.77
N LEU A 161 7.71 12.54 23.49
CA LEU A 161 7.02 13.32 24.53
C LEU A 161 6.22 12.42 25.48
N ASN A 162 5.55 11.39 24.98
CA ASN A 162 4.83 10.42 25.82
C ASN A 162 5.78 9.61 26.71
N ILE A 163 6.95 9.20 26.19
CA ILE A 163 7.99 8.53 27.00
C ILE A 163 8.52 9.47 28.07
N ARG A 164 8.76 10.75 27.73
CA ARG A 164 9.19 11.76 28.72
C ARG A 164 8.15 11.92 29.82
N PHE A 165 6.87 12.06 29.47
CA PHE A 165 5.78 12.14 30.43
C PHE A 165 5.75 10.91 31.35
N LEU A 166 5.86 9.70 30.78
CA LEU A 166 5.87 8.46 31.56
C LEU A 166 7.05 8.44 32.55
N ALA A 167 8.24 8.83 32.10
CA ALA A 167 9.44 8.86 32.92
C ALA A 167 9.34 9.88 34.05
N THR A 168 8.82 11.09 33.81
CA THR A 168 8.69 12.11 34.86
C THR A 168 7.55 11.81 35.81
N PHE A 169 6.39 11.41 35.28
CA PHE A 169 5.19 11.17 36.08
C PHE A 169 5.36 9.99 37.03
N TYR A 170 5.98 8.90 36.56
CA TYR A 170 6.22 7.73 37.40
C TYR A 170 7.61 7.69 38.02
N GLY A 171 8.60 8.48 37.58
CA GLY A 171 9.97 8.47 38.11
C GLY A 171 10.20 9.45 39.27
N ASP A 172 9.62 10.66 39.19
CA ASP A 172 9.91 11.75 40.13
C ASP A 172 8.85 11.93 41.24
N SER A 173 7.87 11.02 41.32
CA SER A 173 6.63 11.18 42.11
C SER A 173 6.77 11.13 43.65
N ILE A 174 7.96 11.37 44.21
CA ILE A 174 8.13 11.34 45.66
C ILE A 174 7.73 12.68 46.31
N TYR A 175 7.85 13.85 45.65
CA TYR A 175 7.57 15.15 46.31
C TYR A 175 7.19 16.31 45.37
N VAL A 176 6.01 16.31 44.73
CA VAL A 176 5.57 17.51 43.99
C VAL A 176 4.18 17.94 44.46
N SER A 177 4.12 19.18 44.98
CA SER A 177 2.92 19.78 45.56
C SER A 177 1.91 20.21 44.49
N ASP A 178 0.67 19.80 44.70
CA ASP A 178 -0.67 20.26 44.27
C ASP A 178 -0.93 21.14 43.03
N SER A 179 0.01 21.81 42.37
CA SER A 179 -0.31 22.72 41.25
C SER A 179 -0.16 22.11 39.84
N GLU A 180 0.84 21.25 39.58
CA GLU A 180 1.06 20.65 38.26
C GLU A 180 1.62 19.22 38.38
N ALA A 181 1.06 18.28 37.62
CA ALA A 181 1.60 16.92 37.61
C ALA A 181 2.95 16.91 36.85
N PRO A 182 3.99 16.24 37.37
CA PRO A 182 5.30 16.22 36.71
C PRO A 182 5.20 15.71 35.26
N GLY A 183 5.54 16.58 34.30
CA GLY A 183 5.52 16.25 32.87
C GLY A 183 4.18 16.47 32.15
N GLU A 184 3.18 17.08 32.80
CA GLU A 184 1.88 17.40 32.20
C GLU A 184 2.01 18.24 30.91
N ASP A 185 2.96 19.19 30.86
CA ASP A 185 3.29 19.95 29.64
C ASP A 185 3.72 19.03 28.47
N ALA A 186 4.55 18.01 28.75
CA ALA A 186 4.99 17.06 27.71
C ALA A 186 3.80 16.24 27.19
N TYR A 187 2.90 15.81 28.08
CA TYR A 187 1.68 15.10 27.71
C TYR A 187 0.74 15.95 26.86
N ASN A 188 0.47 17.20 27.27
CA ASN A 188 -0.38 18.12 26.52
C ASN A 188 0.20 18.44 25.13
N LYS A 189 1.52 18.67 25.03
CA LYS A 189 2.21 18.82 23.74
C LYS A 189 2.11 17.58 22.86
N ALA A 190 2.24 16.38 23.45
CA ALA A 190 2.06 15.14 22.69
C ALA A 190 0.65 15.05 22.09
N ARG A 191 -0.39 15.42 22.85
CA ARG A 191 -1.78 15.44 22.37
C ARG A 191 -2.02 16.45 21.26
N GLN A 192 -1.40 17.64 21.34
CA GLN A 192 -1.46 18.63 20.26
C GLN A 192 -0.80 18.11 18.97
N ILE A 193 0.35 17.44 19.08
CA ILE A 193 1.01 16.80 17.94
C ILE A 193 0.15 15.67 17.37
N ASP A 194 -0.48 14.87 18.23
CA ASP A 194 -1.39 13.79 17.83
C ASP A 194 -2.59 14.33 17.06
N PHE A 195 -3.18 15.42 17.55
CA PHE A 195 -4.27 16.08 16.85
C PHE A 195 -3.84 16.62 15.49
N ALA A 196 -2.69 17.30 15.42
CA ALA A 196 -2.13 17.79 14.16
C ALA A 196 -1.87 16.65 13.16
N PHE A 197 -1.35 15.51 13.64
CA PHE A 197 -1.20 14.30 12.83
C PHE A 197 -2.54 13.84 12.26
N ARG A 198 -3.60 13.74 13.07
CA ARG A 198 -4.93 13.29 12.60
C ARG A 198 -5.54 14.26 11.59
N VAL A 199 -5.36 15.57 11.77
CA VAL A 199 -5.80 16.60 10.81
C VAL A 199 -5.08 16.44 9.46
N LEU A 200 -3.76 16.25 9.47
CA LEU A 200 -2.99 16.04 8.23
C LEU A 200 -3.42 14.75 7.52
N VAL A 201 -3.64 13.67 8.26
CA VAL A 201 -4.14 12.40 7.71
C VAL A 201 -5.56 12.56 7.14
N PHE A 202 -6.44 13.32 7.78
CA PHE A 202 -7.76 13.64 7.25
C PHE A 202 -7.69 14.43 5.93
N VAL A 203 -6.83 15.45 5.85
CA VAL A 203 -6.59 16.20 4.60
C VAL A 203 -6.08 15.27 3.49
N ALA A 204 -5.17 14.36 3.82
CA ALA A 204 -4.70 13.36 2.87
C ALA A 204 -5.82 12.40 2.42
N ALA A 205 -6.72 12.01 3.32
CA ALA A 205 -7.89 11.18 3.01
C ALA A 205 -8.83 11.87 2.01
N LEU A 206 -9.11 13.16 2.18
CA LEU A 206 -9.87 13.95 1.20
C LEU A 206 -9.19 13.95 -0.18
N GLY A 207 -7.87 14.17 -0.20
CA GLY A 207 -7.08 14.12 -1.44
C GLY A 207 -7.13 12.75 -2.14
N ILE A 208 -7.07 11.65 -1.36
CA ILE A 208 -7.18 10.28 -1.90
C ILE A 208 -8.59 10.01 -2.44
N VAL A 209 -9.63 10.45 -1.74
CA VAL A 209 -11.02 10.32 -2.23
C VAL A 209 -11.19 11.07 -3.54
N ALA A 210 -10.78 12.34 -3.61
CA ALA A 210 -10.84 13.11 -4.85
C ALA A 210 -10.08 12.41 -5.99
N ARG A 211 -8.88 11.90 -5.71
CA ARG A 211 -8.09 11.13 -6.67
C ARG A 211 -8.80 9.85 -7.12
N SER A 212 -9.40 9.11 -6.20
CA SER A 212 -10.12 7.86 -6.50
C SER A 212 -11.32 8.09 -7.44
N VAL A 213 -12.03 9.21 -7.26
CA VAL A 213 -13.13 9.62 -8.14
C VAL A 213 -12.59 9.99 -9.52
N MET A 214 -11.53 10.81 -9.61
CA MET A 214 -10.89 11.15 -10.89
C MET A 214 -10.46 9.90 -11.67
N VAL A 215 -9.90 8.89 -10.98
CA VAL A 215 -9.50 7.61 -11.60
C VAL A 215 -10.71 6.81 -12.11
N LYS A 216 -11.86 6.90 -11.43
CA LYS A 216 -13.09 6.24 -11.88
C LYS A 216 -13.72 6.91 -13.10
N MET A 217 -13.61 8.23 -13.21
CA MET A 217 -14.16 9.04 -14.31
C MET A 217 -13.41 8.88 -15.63
N GLN A 218 -12.17 8.36 -15.62
CA GLN A 218 -11.45 8.09 -16.85
C GLN A 218 -12.13 6.98 -17.66
N PRO A 219 -12.29 7.14 -18.99
CA PRO A 219 -12.97 6.17 -19.84
C PRO A 219 -12.25 4.82 -19.80
N LYS A 220 -13.01 3.74 -19.61
CA LYS A 220 -12.46 2.38 -19.40
C LYS A 220 -12.75 1.51 -20.60
N ALA A 221 -11.69 0.94 -21.17
CA ALA A 221 -11.80 -0.10 -22.19
C ALA A 221 -12.17 -1.48 -21.61
N GLU A 222 -11.86 -1.75 -20.32
CA GLU A 222 -11.97 -3.09 -19.73
C GLU A 222 -12.87 -3.14 -18.47
N LYS A 223 -13.69 -4.20 -18.33
CA LYS A 223 -14.61 -4.39 -17.18
C LYS A 223 -13.88 -4.64 -15.86
N THR A 224 -12.74 -5.31 -15.88
CA THR A 224 -11.88 -5.64 -14.71
C THR A 224 -11.35 -4.39 -13.99
N LEU A 225 -11.00 -3.38 -14.78
CA LEU A 225 -10.55 -2.07 -14.34
C LEU A 225 -11.65 -1.29 -13.60
N SER A 226 -12.92 -1.51 -13.98
CA SER A 226 -14.07 -0.93 -13.29
C SER A 226 -14.19 -1.44 -11.85
N TRP A 227 -14.03 -2.74 -11.64
CA TRP A 227 -14.06 -3.35 -10.31
C TRP A 227 -12.95 -2.80 -9.39
N CYS A 228 -11.71 -2.72 -9.90
CA CYS A 228 -10.57 -2.18 -9.12
C CYS A 228 -10.78 -0.71 -8.72
N SER A 229 -11.31 0.12 -9.64
CA SER A 229 -11.60 1.52 -9.33
C SER A 229 -12.74 1.69 -8.30
N THR A 230 -13.73 0.80 -8.32
CA THR A 230 -14.84 0.80 -7.34
C THR A 230 -14.33 0.37 -5.96
N MET A 231 -13.49 -0.66 -5.90
CA MET A 231 -12.79 -1.04 -4.67
C MET A 231 -11.93 0.10 -4.13
N LEU A 232 -11.20 0.82 -4.99
CA LEU A 232 -10.41 1.98 -4.55
C LEU A 232 -11.29 3.05 -3.89
N ILE A 233 -12.42 3.40 -4.49
CA ILE A 233 -13.36 4.37 -3.89
C ILE A 233 -13.88 3.86 -2.54
N ALA A 234 -14.30 2.59 -2.47
CA ALA A 234 -14.79 2.00 -1.22
C ALA A 234 -13.73 2.07 -0.10
N MET A 235 -12.48 1.72 -0.41
CA MET A 235 -11.35 1.83 0.53
C MET A 235 -11.08 3.29 0.93
N SER A 236 -11.17 4.22 -0.02
CA SER A 236 -10.94 5.65 0.23
C SER A 236 -12.01 6.22 1.18
N ILE A 237 -13.27 5.85 0.98
CA ILE A 237 -14.40 6.26 1.82
C ILE A 237 -14.29 5.65 3.21
N ALA A 238 -13.98 4.35 3.31
CA ALA A 238 -13.79 3.70 4.61
C ALA A 238 -12.64 4.34 5.41
N TRP A 239 -11.53 4.66 4.73
CA TRP A 239 -10.41 5.36 5.36
C TRP A 239 -10.79 6.79 5.77
N LEU A 240 -11.52 7.53 4.92
CA LEU A 240 -12.02 8.86 5.27
C LEU A 240 -12.96 8.83 6.49
N LEU A 241 -13.84 7.83 6.58
CA LEU A 241 -14.78 7.71 7.70
C LEU A 241 -14.04 7.50 9.02
N ARG A 242 -13.01 6.64 9.03
CA ARG A 242 -12.11 6.49 10.18
C ARG A 242 -11.40 7.79 10.53
N THR A 243 -10.75 8.44 9.57
CA THR A 243 -9.94 9.63 9.87
C THR A 243 -10.80 10.80 10.34
N THR A 244 -12.01 10.91 9.80
CA THR A 244 -13.03 11.85 10.28
C THR A 244 -13.41 11.55 11.73
N TYR A 245 -13.73 10.30 12.06
CA TYR A 245 -14.05 9.90 13.43
C TYR A 245 -12.88 10.16 14.39
N CYS A 246 -11.66 9.74 14.06
CA CYS A 246 -10.50 9.95 14.93
C CYS A 246 -10.19 11.43 15.16
N MET A 247 -10.31 12.27 14.12
CA MET A 247 -10.13 13.71 14.27
C MET A 247 -11.25 14.35 15.09
N ALA A 248 -12.51 14.03 14.76
CA ALA A 248 -13.68 14.61 15.42
C ALA A 248 -13.81 14.18 16.88
N SER A 249 -13.50 12.92 17.19
CA SER A 249 -13.50 12.42 18.57
C SER A 249 -12.44 13.12 19.42
N ILE A 250 -11.21 13.27 18.94
CA ILE A 250 -10.20 14.03 19.68
C ILE A 250 -10.67 15.49 19.84
N ALA A 251 -11.12 16.15 18.78
CA ALA A 251 -11.57 17.55 18.85
C ALA A 251 -12.75 17.78 19.81
N ALA A 252 -13.68 16.83 19.90
CA ALA A 252 -14.87 16.96 20.72
C ALA A 252 -14.62 16.71 22.22
N TRP A 253 -13.66 15.83 22.54
CA TRP A 253 -13.53 15.27 23.89
C TRP A 253 -12.21 15.61 24.59
N SER A 254 -11.21 16.07 23.85
CA SER A 254 -9.88 16.40 24.38
C SER A 254 -9.73 17.90 24.67
N ASP A 255 -9.41 18.25 25.91
CA ASP A 255 -8.91 19.59 26.24
C ASP A 255 -7.37 19.59 26.05
N PHE A 256 -6.90 20.25 25.01
CA PHE A 256 -5.48 20.32 24.66
C PHE A 256 -4.63 21.16 25.62
N SER A 257 -5.27 21.94 26.50
CA SER A 257 -4.60 22.77 27.51
C SER A 257 -4.49 22.06 28.84
N ASN A 258 -5.49 21.23 29.18
CA ASN A 258 -5.54 20.53 30.45
C ASN A 258 -6.23 19.17 30.32
N SER A 259 -5.43 18.10 30.31
CA SER A 259 -5.94 16.72 30.23
C SER A 259 -6.92 16.30 31.33
N ARG A 260 -6.95 17.00 32.47
CA ARG A 260 -7.88 16.70 33.56
C ARG A 260 -9.33 17.08 33.24
N ASN A 261 -9.53 17.93 32.23
CA ASN A 261 -10.85 18.38 31.79
C ASN A 261 -11.44 17.49 30.68
N ASP A 262 -10.79 16.38 30.33
CA ASP A 262 -11.26 15.48 29.29
C ASP A 262 -12.62 14.88 29.66
N ARG A 263 -13.57 14.95 28.72
CA ARG A 263 -14.95 14.48 28.90
C ARG A 263 -15.10 13.07 28.33
N TYR A 264 -14.37 12.12 28.91
CA TYR A 264 -14.37 10.75 28.41
C TYR A 264 -15.53 9.93 29.00
N GLU A 265 -16.42 9.46 28.13
CA GLU A 265 -17.54 8.58 28.43
C GLU A 265 -17.21 7.12 28.14
N TYR A 266 -17.76 6.19 28.92
CA TYR A 266 -17.36 4.78 28.84
C TYR A 266 -17.69 4.10 27.51
N TYR A 267 -18.79 4.50 26.85
CA TYR A 267 -19.20 3.94 25.57
C TYR A 267 -18.23 4.25 24.42
N TYR A 268 -17.32 5.24 24.59
CA TYR A 268 -16.29 5.53 23.59
C TYR A 268 -15.37 4.36 23.33
N ASN A 269 -15.15 3.49 24.32
CA ASN A 269 -14.36 2.28 24.13
C ASN A 269 -14.90 1.39 23.00
N ILE A 270 -16.22 1.37 22.80
CA ILE A 270 -16.87 0.59 21.74
C ILE A 270 -16.89 1.36 20.43
N LEU A 271 -17.23 2.64 20.48
CA LEU A 271 -17.25 3.50 19.29
C LEU A 271 -15.87 3.57 18.63
N ASP A 272 -14.81 3.60 19.42
CA ASP A 272 -13.43 3.62 18.93
C ASP A 272 -13.09 2.34 18.14
N VAL A 273 -13.53 1.16 18.62
CA VAL A 273 -13.35 -0.08 17.87
C VAL A 273 -14.15 -0.06 16.56
N VAL A 274 -15.42 0.36 16.61
CA VAL A 274 -16.33 0.32 15.46
C VAL A 274 -15.96 1.35 14.38
N PHE A 275 -15.59 2.56 14.78
CA PHE A 275 -15.37 3.67 13.85
C PHE A 275 -13.88 3.95 13.56
N ALA A 276 -12.97 3.61 14.47
CA ALA A 276 -11.55 3.70 14.17
C ALA A 276 -11.02 2.35 13.64
N VAL A 277 -11.12 1.28 14.42
CA VAL A 277 -10.39 0.02 14.12
C VAL A 277 -10.98 -0.73 12.92
N TRP A 278 -12.31 -0.92 12.89
CA TRP A 278 -12.94 -1.71 11.83
C TRP A 278 -12.79 -1.13 10.43
N PRO A 279 -12.93 0.19 10.18
CA PRO A 279 -12.72 0.70 8.83
C PRO A 279 -11.25 0.55 8.38
N GLN A 280 -10.28 0.71 9.29
CA GLN A 280 -8.86 0.45 8.98
C GLN A 280 -8.63 -1.00 8.57
N PHE A 281 -9.15 -1.94 9.37
CA PHE A 281 -9.05 -3.36 9.08
C PHE A 281 -9.74 -3.72 7.76
N THR A 282 -10.92 -3.14 7.51
CA THR A 282 -11.67 -3.31 6.26
C THR A 282 -10.87 -2.87 5.04
N VAL A 283 -10.16 -1.73 5.13
CA VAL A 283 -9.26 -1.27 4.06
C VAL A 283 -8.14 -2.28 3.82
N LEU A 284 -7.49 -2.79 4.87
CA LEU A 284 -6.44 -3.81 4.73
C LEU A 284 -6.97 -5.10 4.09
N CYS A 285 -8.16 -5.55 4.48
CA CYS A 285 -8.85 -6.69 3.88
C CYS A 285 -9.15 -6.48 2.39
N MET A 286 -9.63 -5.30 2.00
CA MET A 286 -9.91 -4.98 0.59
C MET A 286 -8.62 -4.93 -0.24
N ILE A 287 -7.53 -4.36 0.29
CA ILE A 287 -6.22 -4.38 -0.37
C ILE A 287 -5.70 -5.81 -0.52
N PHE A 288 -5.86 -6.64 0.51
CA PHE A 288 -5.50 -8.05 0.47
C PHE A 288 -6.30 -8.80 -0.61
N ALA A 289 -7.63 -8.63 -0.64
CA ALA A 289 -8.51 -9.25 -1.63
C ALA A 289 -8.12 -8.86 -3.07
N LEU A 290 -7.81 -7.57 -3.28
CA LEU A 290 -7.30 -7.05 -4.55
C LEU A 290 -5.97 -7.72 -4.96
N GLY A 291 -5.11 -8.04 -3.99
CA GLY A 291 -3.84 -8.73 -4.21
C GLY A 291 -3.94 -10.23 -4.48
N THR A 292 -4.99 -10.88 -3.99
CA THR A 292 -5.21 -12.33 -4.17
C THR A 292 -5.95 -12.71 -5.44
N ALA A 293 -6.62 -11.77 -6.11
CA ALA A 293 -7.39 -12.04 -7.33
C ALA A 293 -6.47 -12.56 -8.46
N LYS A 294 -6.46 -13.89 -8.70
CA LYS A 294 -5.69 -14.55 -9.78
C LYS A 294 -6.44 -14.56 -11.12
N ALA A 295 -5.67 -14.60 -12.22
CA ALA A 295 -6.06 -14.84 -13.63
C ALA A 295 -6.89 -13.77 -14.37
N LYS A 296 -7.64 -12.90 -13.69
CA LYS A 296 -8.36 -11.75 -14.31
C LYS A 296 -8.12 -10.43 -13.59
N GLY A 297 -7.13 -10.39 -12.69
CA GLY A 297 -6.77 -9.18 -11.98
C GLY A 297 -6.11 -8.16 -12.91
N LEU A 298 -6.12 -6.89 -12.52
CA LEU A 298 -5.53 -5.76 -13.26
C LEU A 298 -4.10 -6.00 -13.80
N TRP A 299 -3.40 -6.97 -13.22
CA TRP A 299 -1.99 -7.28 -13.39
C TRP A 299 -1.71 -8.63 -14.05
N SER A 300 -2.75 -9.32 -14.53
CA SER A 300 -2.64 -10.56 -15.33
C SER A 300 -2.96 -10.36 -16.81
N THR A 301 -3.60 -9.25 -17.18
CA THR A 301 -3.78 -8.89 -18.59
C THR A 301 -2.42 -8.48 -19.16
N PRO A 302 -1.98 -9.01 -20.32
CA PRO A 302 -0.78 -8.53 -20.99
C PRO A 302 -0.94 -7.04 -21.25
N GLN A 303 -0.20 -6.23 -20.50
CA GLN A 303 -0.11 -4.80 -20.76
C GLN A 303 0.46 -4.61 -22.18
N PRO A 304 0.04 -3.60 -22.94
CA PRO A 304 0.53 -3.39 -24.32
C PRO A 304 2.06 -3.25 -24.43
N PHE A 305 2.76 -2.92 -23.33
CA PHE A 305 4.24 -2.94 -23.30
C PHE A 305 4.84 -4.36 -23.17
N ASN A 306 4.06 -5.33 -22.69
CA ASN A 306 4.45 -6.72 -22.42
C ASN A 306 3.80 -7.71 -23.40
N ALA A 307 2.92 -7.25 -24.29
CA ALA A 307 2.56 -8.03 -25.45
C ALA A 307 3.87 -8.27 -26.24
N PRO A 308 4.19 -9.52 -26.64
CA PRO A 308 5.26 -9.74 -27.59
C PRO A 308 4.91 -8.90 -28.81
N GLN A 309 5.65 -7.80 -28.99
CA GLN A 309 5.56 -6.98 -30.16
C GLN A 309 5.90 -7.90 -31.33
N GLY A 310 4.88 -8.39 -32.02
CA GLY A 310 5.07 -9.00 -33.32
C GLY A 310 5.83 -7.98 -34.16
N ASN A 311 7.07 -8.31 -34.51
CA ASN A 311 7.94 -7.59 -35.44
C ASN A 311 7.88 -6.06 -35.33
N GLN A 312 8.29 -5.49 -34.20
CA GLN A 312 8.68 -4.07 -34.20
C GLN A 312 10.11 -3.94 -34.71
N GLN A 313 10.23 -3.46 -35.96
CA GLN A 313 11.43 -2.84 -36.47
C GLN A 313 11.93 -1.79 -35.47
N THR A 314 13.17 -1.93 -35.02
CA THR A 314 13.83 -0.89 -34.24
C THR A 314 14.02 0.36 -35.11
N ALA A 315 13.99 1.55 -34.51
CA ALA A 315 14.21 2.83 -35.19
C ALA A 315 15.60 2.97 -35.86
N TRP A 316 16.46 1.97 -35.71
CA TRP A 316 17.77 1.85 -36.34
C TRP A 316 17.79 0.94 -37.57
N GLY A 317 16.63 0.55 -38.10
CA GLY A 317 16.54 -0.19 -39.37
C GLY A 317 17.09 -1.62 -39.34
N TYR A 318 17.61 -2.10 -38.21
CA TYR A 318 18.06 -3.48 -38.07
C TYR A 318 16.86 -4.40 -37.86
N SER A 319 16.38 -4.95 -38.98
CA SER A 319 15.64 -6.20 -38.99
C SER A 319 16.60 -7.30 -38.50
N TYR A 320 16.36 -7.84 -37.31
CA TYR A 320 16.95 -9.12 -36.92
C TYR A 320 16.25 -10.19 -37.77
N ASN A 321 16.80 -10.41 -38.97
CA ASN A 321 16.49 -11.58 -39.76
C ASN A 321 17.06 -12.77 -38.97
N ASN A 322 16.20 -13.45 -38.20
CA ASN A 322 16.54 -14.79 -37.72
C ASN A 322 16.96 -15.59 -38.95
N GLY A 323 18.21 -16.05 -38.95
CA GLY A 323 18.78 -16.83 -40.05
C GLY A 323 17.90 -18.03 -40.42
N PRO A 324 18.17 -18.67 -41.58
CA PRO A 324 17.36 -19.78 -42.08
C PRO A 324 17.20 -20.84 -40.99
N GLN A 325 15.96 -20.95 -40.51
CA GLN A 325 15.51 -21.96 -39.58
C GLN A 325 15.81 -23.33 -40.20
N PRO A 326 16.51 -24.25 -39.50
CA PRO A 326 16.69 -25.60 -40.01
C PRO A 326 15.31 -26.22 -40.23
N THR A 327 15.06 -26.61 -41.47
CA THR A 327 13.86 -27.32 -41.92
C THR A 327 13.74 -28.61 -41.11
N ALA A 328 12.83 -28.61 -40.13
CA ALA A 328 12.40 -29.83 -39.48
C ALA A 328 11.62 -30.67 -40.52
N PRO A 329 11.85 -32.00 -40.59
CA PRO A 329 11.14 -32.86 -41.54
C PRO A 329 9.63 -32.87 -41.23
N PRO A 330 8.78 -33.03 -42.26
CA PRO A 330 7.33 -32.94 -42.11
C PRO A 330 6.82 -34.06 -41.19
N MET A 331 6.31 -33.67 -40.02
CA MET A 331 5.48 -34.55 -39.21
C MET A 331 4.16 -34.77 -39.95
N VAL A 332 3.98 -36.01 -40.43
CA VAL A 332 2.71 -36.52 -40.94
C VAL A 332 1.71 -36.51 -39.78
N GLN A 333 0.82 -35.52 -39.79
CA GLN A 333 -0.28 -35.44 -38.85
C GLN A 333 -1.34 -36.46 -39.29
N GLN A 334 -1.27 -37.68 -38.76
CA GLN A 334 -2.34 -38.66 -38.87
C GLN A 334 -3.57 -38.13 -38.14
N GLN A 335 -4.58 -37.75 -38.91
CA GLN A 335 -5.91 -37.42 -38.44
C GLN A 335 -6.69 -38.74 -38.27
N PRO A 336 -7.20 -39.10 -37.08
CA PRO A 336 -8.06 -40.26 -36.94
C PRO A 336 -9.41 -39.97 -37.59
N GLN A 337 -9.64 -40.59 -38.74
CA GLN A 337 -10.91 -40.56 -39.45
C GLN A 337 -11.90 -41.48 -38.72
N PHE A 338 -12.73 -40.91 -37.84
CA PHE A 338 -13.88 -41.65 -37.30
C PHE A 338 -14.95 -41.78 -38.37
N GLN A 339 -15.07 -42.98 -38.93
CA GLN A 339 -16.22 -43.42 -39.72
C GLN A 339 -17.46 -43.48 -38.81
N GLN A 340 -18.45 -42.63 -39.09
CA GLN A 340 -19.82 -42.84 -38.62
C GLN A 340 -20.59 -43.66 -39.67
N PRO A 341 -21.34 -44.70 -39.27
CA PRO A 341 -22.21 -45.42 -40.18
C PRO A 341 -23.45 -44.58 -40.51
N GLN A 342 -23.73 -44.46 -41.81
CA GLN A 342 -24.99 -43.94 -42.33
C GLN A 342 -26.15 -44.84 -41.85
N GLN A 343 -27.11 -44.25 -41.13
CA GLN A 343 -28.47 -44.77 -41.10
C GLN A 343 -29.36 -43.88 -41.94
N GLN A 344 -29.83 -44.49 -43.02
CA GLN A 344 -30.76 -43.99 -44.01
C GLN A 344 -32.18 -44.07 -43.42
N TYR A 345 -32.81 -42.92 -43.21
CA TYR A 345 -34.26 -42.83 -43.07
C TYR A 345 -34.85 -41.88 -44.11
N GLN A 346 -35.88 -42.38 -44.75
CA GLN A 346 -36.62 -41.86 -45.88
C GLN A 346 -37.81 -41.00 -45.42
N GLN A 347 -38.15 -39.99 -46.24
CA GLN A 347 -39.45 -39.30 -46.40
C GLN A 347 -39.86 -38.17 -45.42
N PRO A 348 -40.81 -37.27 -45.82
CA PRO A 348 -40.90 -36.56 -47.09
C PRO A 348 -41.18 -35.03 -46.92
N GLN A 349 -41.06 -34.31 -48.04
CA GLN A 349 -41.52 -32.94 -48.39
C GLN A 349 -42.34 -32.14 -47.36
N GLN A 350 -42.02 -30.84 -47.19
CA GLN A 350 -42.89 -29.73 -47.63
C GLN A 350 -42.35 -28.30 -47.32
N HIS A 351 -42.51 -27.40 -48.32
CA HIS A 351 -42.59 -25.92 -48.31
C HIS A 351 -41.39 -25.09 -47.77
N GLN A 352 -40.56 -24.47 -48.61
CA GLN A 352 -40.77 -23.23 -49.40
C GLN A 352 -40.77 -21.95 -48.54
N TYR A 353 -39.67 -21.17 -48.57
CA TYR A 353 -39.65 -19.74 -48.90
C TYR A 353 -38.22 -19.27 -49.20
N GLN A 354 -38.05 -18.70 -50.39
CA GLN A 354 -36.88 -17.98 -50.86
C GLN A 354 -36.73 -16.65 -50.11
N GLN A 355 -35.49 -16.21 -49.84
CA GLN A 355 -35.09 -14.87 -50.25
C GLN A 355 -33.57 -14.78 -50.43
N GLN A 356 -33.23 -14.29 -51.62
CA GLN A 356 -31.93 -14.21 -52.26
C GLN A 356 -31.65 -12.72 -52.42
N TYR A 357 -30.53 -12.22 -51.91
CA TYR A 357 -29.97 -10.96 -52.38
C TYR A 357 -28.47 -11.10 -52.60
N GLN A 358 -28.12 -10.98 -53.88
CA GLN A 358 -26.81 -11.00 -54.49
C GLN A 358 -26.04 -9.69 -54.23
N GLN A 359 -24.73 -9.83 -54.02
CA GLN A 359 -23.73 -8.79 -54.30
C GLN A 359 -23.72 -8.42 -55.79
N PRO A 360 -23.30 -7.19 -56.12
CA PRO A 360 -22.09 -7.08 -56.94
C PRO A 360 -21.02 -6.09 -56.43
N GLN A 361 -19.81 -6.37 -56.92
CA GLN A 361 -18.49 -5.79 -56.69
C GLN A 361 -18.26 -4.41 -57.38
N PRO A 362 -17.06 -3.78 -57.21
CA PRO A 362 -16.86 -2.33 -57.25
C PRO A 362 -16.43 -1.77 -58.62
N VAL A 363 -16.51 -0.44 -58.75
CA VAL A 363 -15.98 0.31 -59.90
C VAL A 363 -15.06 1.42 -59.40
N SER A 364 -13.79 1.37 -59.82
CA SER A 364 -12.85 2.51 -59.80
C SER A 364 -13.04 3.35 -61.07
N PRO A 365 -12.73 4.66 -61.02
CA PRO A 365 -11.71 5.12 -61.97
C PRO A 365 -10.73 6.18 -61.42
N VAL A 366 -9.67 6.30 -62.22
CA VAL A 366 -8.42 7.07 -62.15
C VAL A 366 -8.63 8.53 -62.63
N GLN A 367 -7.88 9.51 -62.09
CA GLN A 367 -7.00 10.45 -62.83
C GLN A 367 -6.77 11.84 -62.17
N GLN A 368 -5.48 12.24 -62.18
CA GLN A 368 -4.89 13.56 -62.46
C GLN A 368 -5.34 14.74 -61.58
N GLY A 369 -4.48 15.42 -60.82
CA GLY A 369 -3.24 16.11 -61.23
C GLY A 369 -3.44 17.61 -60.94
N TRP A 370 -2.41 18.30 -60.41
CA TRP A 370 -2.12 19.76 -60.41
C TRP A 370 -1.48 20.24 -59.09
N GLN A 371 -0.19 20.62 -59.20
CA GLN A 371 0.48 21.60 -58.33
C GLN A 371 0.03 23.01 -58.71
N PRO A 372 0.11 24.00 -57.79
CA PRO A 372 1.16 25.01 -57.97
C PRO A 372 1.80 25.56 -56.67
N GLN A 373 2.80 26.40 -56.91
CA GLN A 373 3.82 27.00 -56.03
C GLN A 373 3.34 27.95 -54.91
N GLN A 374 4.11 27.93 -53.81
CA GLN A 374 4.66 29.01 -52.95
C GLN A 374 4.20 30.50 -53.14
N PRO A 375 4.16 31.32 -52.06
CA PRO A 375 5.39 32.02 -51.62
C PRO A 375 5.60 32.27 -50.11
N GLN A 376 6.88 32.59 -49.85
CA GLN A 376 7.57 33.13 -48.67
C GLN A 376 6.75 33.95 -47.66
N GLN A 377 7.09 33.83 -46.36
CA GLN A 377 7.23 35.00 -45.48
C GLN A 377 8.41 34.85 -44.50
N THR A 378 9.31 35.82 -44.65
CA THR A 378 10.42 36.25 -43.79
C THR A 378 9.88 36.90 -42.52
N TYR A 379 10.49 36.68 -41.34
CA TYR A 379 10.72 37.76 -40.37
C TYR A 379 11.91 37.45 -39.45
N SER A 380 12.72 38.49 -39.30
CA SER A 380 14.01 38.61 -38.64
C SER A 380 13.87 38.69 -37.11
N ALA A 381 14.82 38.09 -36.37
CA ALA A 381 15.85 38.75 -35.55
C ALA A 381 15.38 39.42 -34.25
N TYR A 382 15.91 38.95 -33.11
CA TYR A 382 16.61 39.79 -32.12
C TYR A 382 17.44 38.91 -31.17
N THR A 383 18.75 39.12 -31.20
CA THR A 383 19.73 38.81 -30.14
C THR A 383 19.62 39.85 -29.02
N PRO A 384 20.00 39.52 -27.77
CA PRO A 384 21.29 40.05 -27.32
C PRO A 384 22.16 39.04 -26.56
N SER A 385 23.43 39.41 -26.57
CA SER A 385 24.64 38.66 -26.25
C SER A 385 25.18 38.89 -24.83
N SER A 386 25.76 37.82 -24.29
CA SER A 386 26.96 37.76 -23.40
C SER A 386 26.80 38.13 -21.91
N PRO A 387 27.65 37.62 -20.97
CA PRO A 387 28.97 36.99 -21.21
C PRO A 387 29.28 35.68 -20.45
N SER A 388 30.17 34.89 -21.08
CA SER A 388 31.24 34.03 -20.53
C SER A 388 31.13 33.46 -19.10
N GLN A 389 31.09 32.12 -18.99
CA GLN A 389 31.83 31.39 -17.96
C GLN A 389 32.16 29.96 -18.43
N THR A 390 33.46 29.75 -18.66
CA THR A 390 34.26 28.54 -18.38
C THR A 390 33.62 27.15 -18.53
N THR A 391 34.02 26.52 -19.62
CA THR A 391 34.17 25.08 -19.85
C THR A 391 34.73 24.32 -18.63
N ARG A 392 33.94 23.39 -18.09
CA ARG A 392 34.43 22.14 -17.48
C ARG A 392 33.60 20.98 -18.02
N SER A 393 34.22 20.18 -18.87
CA SER A 393 33.69 18.91 -19.35
C SER A 393 33.42 17.97 -18.16
N PRO A 394 32.29 17.25 -18.12
CA PRO A 394 32.13 16.14 -17.19
C PRO A 394 33.03 14.97 -17.61
N PRO A 395 33.64 14.25 -16.65
CA PRO A 395 34.49 13.10 -16.95
C PRO A 395 33.69 11.93 -17.53
N PRO A 396 34.30 11.11 -18.40
CA PRO A 396 33.67 9.91 -18.96
C PRO A 396 33.42 8.86 -17.86
N HIS A 397 32.25 8.24 -17.94
CA HIS A 397 31.66 7.37 -16.92
C HIS A 397 32.15 5.91 -17.01
N GLU A 398 33.44 5.66 -17.22
CA GLU A 398 33.96 4.30 -17.45
C GLU A 398 34.63 3.62 -16.23
N GLU A 399 34.75 4.28 -15.07
CA GLU A 399 35.52 3.74 -13.93
C GLU A 399 34.76 3.60 -12.60
N THR A 400 33.52 3.11 -12.58
CA THR A 400 32.83 2.82 -11.29
C THR A 400 32.05 1.51 -11.23
N MET A 401 32.34 0.56 -12.11
CA MET A 401 31.85 -0.81 -11.97
C MET A 401 33.05 -1.75 -11.89
N GLY A 402 33.63 -1.85 -10.69
CA GLY A 402 34.60 -2.88 -10.32
C GLY A 402 33.95 -4.26 -10.35
N PHE A 403 33.66 -4.75 -11.56
CA PHE A 403 33.22 -6.11 -11.86
C PHE A 403 34.27 -6.80 -12.73
N ASN A 404 35.53 -6.80 -12.26
CA ASN A 404 36.52 -7.77 -12.69
C ASN A 404 36.41 -9.00 -11.78
N HIS A 405 35.38 -9.81 -12.02
CA HIS A 405 35.38 -11.21 -11.59
C HIS A 405 35.22 -12.11 -12.82
N GLN A 406 36.39 -12.45 -13.37
CA GLN A 406 36.77 -13.75 -13.91
C GLN A 406 35.61 -14.74 -14.10
N ALA A 407 35.12 -14.83 -15.33
CA ALA A 407 34.42 -15.99 -15.85
C ALA A 407 35.34 -16.75 -16.82
N ASP A 408 36.60 -16.96 -16.43
CA ASP A 408 37.47 -17.91 -17.11
C ASP A 408 37.42 -19.21 -16.30
N GLY A 409 36.71 -20.21 -16.84
CA GLY A 409 36.26 -21.42 -16.17
C GLY A 409 37.36 -22.41 -15.79
N THR A 410 38.42 -21.93 -15.15
CA THR A 410 39.50 -22.74 -14.60
C THR A 410 39.16 -23.14 -13.15
N PRO A 411 39.17 -24.44 -12.81
CA PRO A 411 38.90 -24.88 -11.44
C PRO A 411 40.05 -24.44 -10.50
N PRO A 412 39.75 -24.06 -9.25
CA PRO A 412 40.77 -23.63 -8.31
C PRO A 412 41.71 -24.79 -7.95
N SER A 413 43.00 -24.60 -8.22
CA SER A 413 44.07 -25.46 -7.70
C SER A 413 44.23 -25.19 -6.20
N VAL A 414 43.97 -26.20 -5.38
CA VAL A 414 44.12 -26.12 -3.92
C VAL A 414 45.48 -26.69 -3.54
N SER A 415 46.38 -25.83 -3.05
CA SER A 415 47.63 -26.25 -2.43
C SER A 415 47.35 -26.79 -1.01
N PRO A 416 47.75 -28.02 -0.65
CA PRO A 416 47.53 -28.55 0.68
C PRO A 416 48.48 -27.88 1.68
N HIS A 417 47.93 -27.22 2.72
CA HIS A 417 48.72 -26.77 3.87
C HIS A 417 48.92 -27.91 4.87
N PRO A 418 50.13 -28.04 5.46
CA PRO A 418 50.47 -29.10 6.39
C PRO A 418 49.81 -28.88 7.76
N TYR A 419 49.32 -29.98 8.33
CA TYR A 419 48.76 -30.05 9.68
C TYR A 419 49.79 -29.70 10.75
N GLY A 420 49.47 -28.71 11.59
CA GLY A 420 50.23 -28.36 12.78
C GLY A 420 49.92 -29.27 13.96
N THR A 421 50.98 -29.87 14.48
CA THR A 421 51.07 -30.78 15.62
C THR A 421 50.66 -30.12 16.94
N LYS A 422 49.83 -30.78 17.74
CA LYS A 422 49.57 -30.42 19.14
C LYS A 422 50.71 -30.93 20.04
N ALA A 423 51.35 -30.04 20.77
CA ALA A 423 52.03 -30.28 22.05
C ALA A 423 51.37 -29.31 23.06
N GLY A 424 50.99 -29.65 24.28
CA GLY A 424 51.59 -30.62 25.20
C GLY A 424 52.26 -29.83 26.32
N MET A 425 51.45 -29.24 27.24
CA MET A 425 51.74 -28.94 28.64
C MET A 425 50.49 -28.40 29.33
#